data_AF-M0N8D3-F1
#
_entry.id   AF-M0N8D3-F1
#
_cell.length_a   1.000
_cell.length_b   1.000
_cell.length_c   1.000
_cell.angle_alpha   90.00
_cell.angle_beta   90.00
_cell.angle_gamma   90.00
#
_symmetry.space_group_name_H-M   'P 1'
#
loop_
_entity.id
_entity.type
_entity.pdbx_description
1 polymer ?
#
loop_
_entity_poly.entity_id
_entity_poly.type
_entity_poly.pdbx_seq_one_letter_code
_entity_poly.pdbx_strand_id
1 'polypeptide(L)'
;MWGFVFGGVAIGLALRSLGYPFIGEAVYWIGAIGFLAVWRGTSLTLFDERDKALEQRAATTTLALSAPIFVVGASAARILTWTDIYTVPTVVWGALYGYVALFATFGVVVTWLRYRR
;
A
#
# COMPACT_ATOMS: atom_id res chain seq x y z
N MET A 1 -0.03 17.50 -0.74
CA MET A 1 -0.26 16.20 -0.06
C MET A 1 0.60 15.09 -0.68
N TRP A 2 0.39 14.70 -1.94
CA TRP A 2 1.17 13.63 -2.59
C TRP A 2 2.69 13.87 -2.67
N GLY A 3 3.13 15.13 -2.74
CA GLY A 3 4.57 15.47 -2.69
C GLY A 3 5.27 15.01 -1.41
N PHE A 4 4.58 14.92 -0.27
CA PHE A 4 5.16 14.37 0.96
C PHE A 4 5.43 12.87 0.84
N VAL A 5 4.51 12.12 0.22
CA VAL A 5 4.65 10.68 0.00
C VAL A 5 5.74 10.42 -1.04
N PHE A 6 5.64 11.02 -2.22
CA PHE A 6 6.61 10.80 -3.29
C PHE A 6 7.99 11.33 -2.94
N GLY A 7 8.07 12.52 -2.33
CA GLY A 7 9.32 13.10 -1.86
C GLY A 7 9.95 12.26 -0.74
N GLY A 8 9.17 11.85 0.26
CA GLY A 8 9.66 11.00 1.35
C GLY A 8 10.21 9.66 0.84
N VAL A 9 9.50 9.01 -0.10
CA VAL A 9 9.97 7.78 -0.75
C VAL A 9 11.23 8.02 -1.57
N ALA A 10 11.24 9.00 -2.46
CA ALA A 10 12.37 9.25 -3.36
C ALA A 10 13.65 9.62 -2.58
N ILE A 11 13.53 10.54 -1.62
CA ILE A 11 14.66 10.97 -0.78
C ILE A 11 15.10 9.83 0.13
N GLY A 12 14.17 9.09 0.74
CA GLY A 12 14.49 7.95 1.59
C GLY A 12 15.29 6.87 0.84
N LEU A 13 14.87 6.54 -0.39
CA LEU A 13 15.59 5.60 -1.25
C LEU A 13 16.96 6.14 -1.67
N ALA A 14 17.07 7.41 -2.03
CA ALA A 14 18.34 8.04 -2.37
C ALA A 14 19.33 7.97 -1.20
N LEU A 15 18.90 8.36 0.01
CA LEU A 15 19.73 8.29 1.22
C LEU A 15 20.17 6.87 1.54
N ARG A 16 19.30 5.88 1.34
CA ARG A 16 19.65 4.47 1.49
C ARG A 16 20.73 4.04 0.50
N SER A 17 20.64 4.47 -0.76
CA SER A 17 21.66 4.18 -1.79
C SER A 17 23.02 4.85 -1.49
N LEU A 18 23.00 5.96 -0.76
CA LEU A 18 24.19 6.70 -0.32
C LEU A 18 24.78 6.18 1.00
N GLY A 19 24.28 5.06 1.55
CA GLY A 19 24.81 4.45 2.77
C GLY A 19 24.20 4.97 4.08
N TYR A 20 23.10 5.71 4.02
CA TYR A 20 22.39 6.23 5.20
C TYR A 20 21.01 5.58 5.38
N PRO A 21 20.91 4.27 5.65
CA PRO A 21 19.63 3.55 5.66
C PRO A 21 18.68 4.04 6.75
N PHE A 22 19.18 4.34 7.95
CA PHE A 22 18.34 4.80 9.06
C PHE A 22 17.81 6.22 8.85
N ILE A 23 18.63 7.11 8.29
CA ILE A 23 18.19 8.47 7.95
C ILE A 23 17.19 8.41 6.80
N GLY A 24 17.44 7.56 5.80
CA GLY A 24 16.50 7.32 4.70
C GLY A 24 15.13 6.86 5.20
N GLU A 25 15.11 5.92 6.15
CA GLU A 25 13.88 5.44 6.78
C GLU A 25 13.18 6.54 7.58
N ALA A 26 13.92 7.33 8.37
CA ALA A 26 13.36 8.46 9.10
C ALA A 26 12.69 9.49 8.15
N VAL A 27 13.34 9.81 7.01
CA VAL A 27 12.79 10.73 6.01
C VAL A 27 11.53 10.16 5.35
N TYR A 28 11.51 8.85 5.04
CA TYR A 28 10.32 8.17 4.53
C TYR A 28 9.14 8.33 5.51
N TRP A 29 9.36 8.09 6.80
CA TRP A 29 8.32 8.25 7.83
C TRP A 29 7.89 9.71 8.04
N ILE A 30 8.83 10.66 8.01
CA ILE A 30 8.50 12.09 8.06
C ILE A 30 7.61 12.48 6.88
N GLY A 31 7.87 11.94 5.69
CA GLY A 31 6.99 12.10 4.53
C GLY A 31 5.57 11.57 4.79
N ALA A 32 5.44 10.35 5.31
CA ALA A 32 4.15 9.76 5.65
C ALA A 32 3.39 10.59 6.71
N ILE A 33 4.07 11.05 7.76
CA ILE A 33 3.49 11.88 8.81
C ILE A 33 3.07 13.25 8.25
N GLY A 34 3.91 13.86 7.41
CA GLY A 34 3.61 15.13 6.75
C GLY A 34 2.38 15.04 5.85
N PHE A 35 2.21 13.91 5.13
CA PHE A 35 0.98 13.64 4.38
C PHE A 35 -0.24 13.64 5.32
N LEU A 36 -0.19 12.89 6.42
CA LEU A 36 -1.32 12.79 7.37
C LEU A 36 -1.63 14.13 8.03
N ALA A 37 -0.61 14.91 8.39
CA ALA A 37 -0.75 16.23 8.98
C ALA A 37 -1.47 17.19 8.02
N VAL A 38 -1.07 17.22 6.74
CA VAL A 38 -1.72 18.05 5.72
C VAL A 38 -3.14 17.56 5.43
N TRP A 39 -3.33 16.25 5.31
CA TRP A 39 -4.65 15.66 5.05
C TRP A 39 -5.66 16.01 6.15
N ARG A 40 -5.25 15.94 7.42
CA ARG A 40 -6.12 16.25 8.57
C ARG A 40 -6.26 17.75 8.83
N GLY A 41 -5.25 18.55 8.48
CA GLY A 41 -5.22 20.00 8.74
C GLY A 41 -5.87 20.85 7.65
N THR A 42 -6.11 20.31 6.45
CA THR A 42 -6.73 21.08 5.36
C THR A 42 -8.26 21.09 5.48
N SER A 43 -8.88 22.27 5.43
CA SER A 43 -10.34 22.45 5.37
C SER A 43 -10.87 22.55 3.93
N LEU A 44 -10.01 22.33 2.94
CA LEU A 44 -10.37 22.44 1.53
C LEU A 44 -11.20 21.22 1.12
N THR A 45 -12.50 21.43 0.87
CA THR A 45 -13.36 20.47 0.19
C THR A 45 -13.03 20.47 -1.31
N LEU A 46 -11.90 19.87 -1.67
CA LEU A 46 -11.41 19.79 -3.05
C LEU A 46 -12.11 18.70 -3.88
N PHE A 47 -12.91 17.83 -3.27
CA PHE A 47 -13.50 16.68 -3.95
C PHE A 47 -14.91 16.99 -4.44
N ASP A 48 -14.99 17.39 -5.71
CA ASP A 48 -16.24 17.38 -6.45
C ASP A 48 -16.70 15.94 -6.76
N GLU A 49 -17.86 15.79 -7.40
CA GLU A 49 -18.36 14.46 -7.78
C GLU A 49 -17.44 13.75 -8.78
N ARG A 50 -16.72 14.51 -9.62
CA ARG A 50 -15.82 13.97 -10.63
C ARG A 50 -14.60 13.34 -9.98
N ASP A 51 -14.00 14.00 -9.01
CA ASP A 51 -12.82 13.50 -8.30
C ASP A 51 -13.17 12.27 -7.46
N LYS A 52 -14.35 12.25 -6.81
CA LYS A 52 -14.84 11.04 -6.12
C LYS A 52 -15.01 9.86 -7.06
N ALA A 53 -15.60 10.09 -8.24
CA ALA A 53 -15.76 9.05 -9.26
C ALA A 53 -14.39 8.57 -9.78
N LEU A 54 -13.43 9.48 -9.95
CA LEU A 54 -12.07 9.15 -10.36
C LEU A 54 -11.35 8.30 -9.29
N GLU A 55 -11.40 8.70 -8.02
CA GLU A 55 -10.81 7.95 -6.91
C GLU A 55 -11.42 6.55 -6.77
N GLN A 56 -12.75 6.42 -6.90
CA GLN A 56 -13.41 5.12 -6.86
C GLN A 56 -12.95 4.22 -8.02
N ARG A 57 -12.85 4.76 -9.24
CA ARG A 57 -12.35 4.01 -10.41
C ARG A 57 -10.89 3.64 -10.24
N ALA A 58 -10.06 4.56 -9.76
CA ALA A 58 -8.65 4.32 -9.49
C ALA A 58 -8.48 3.21 -8.45
N ALA A 59 -9.16 3.30 -7.29
CA ALA A 59 -9.12 2.28 -6.26
C ALA A 59 -9.56 0.89 -6.78
N THR A 60 -10.68 0.84 -7.52
CA THR A 60 -11.19 -0.42 -8.10
C THR A 60 -10.20 -1.01 -9.10
N THR A 61 -9.63 -0.17 -9.98
CA THR A 61 -8.66 -0.59 -10.99
C THR A 61 -7.35 -1.07 -10.34
N THR A 62 -6.84 -0.34 -9.34
CA THR A 62 -5.65 -0.72 -8.59
C THR A 62 -5.84 -2.04 -7.85
N LEU A 63 -7.00 -2.26 -7.20
CA LEU A 63 -7.31 -3.54 -6.56
C LEU A 63 -7.41 -4.68 -7.58
N ALA A 64 -8.07 -4.44 -8.72
CA ALA A 64 -8.21 -5.43 -9.78
C ALA A 64 -6.86 -5.84 -10.40
N LEU A 65 -5.92 -4.90 -10.53
CA LEU A 65 -4.58 -5.18 -11.05
C LEU A 65 -3.65 -5.80 -10.00
N SER A 66 -3.74 -5.37 -8.75
CA SER A 66 -2.87 -5.87 -7.69
C SER A 66 -3.23 -7.27 -7.20
N ALA A 67 -4.53 -7.61 -7.14
CA ALA A 67 -5.00 -8.94 -6.73
C ALA A 67 -4.33 -10.09 -7.50
N PRO A 68 -4.32 -10.15 -8.85
CA PRO A 68 -3.68 -11.24 -9.58
C PRO A 68 -2.17 -11.28 -9.36
N ILE A 69 -1.50 -10.12 -9.24
CA ILE A 69 -0.05 -10.06 -8.94
C ILE A 69 0.24 -10.76 -7.61
N PHE A 70 -0.55 -10.48 -6.57
CA PHE A 70 -0.38 -11.11 -5.26
C PHE A 70 -0.76 -12.59 -5.27
N VAL A 71 -1.80 -12.99 -6.03
CA VAL A 71 -2.16 -14.40 -6.19
C VAL A 71 -1.03 -15.18 -6.83
N VAL A 72 -0.42 -14.65 -7.90
CA VAL A 72 0.73 -15.28 -8.57
C VAL A 72 1.93 -15.33 -7.63
N GLY A 73 2.28 -14.21 -6.99
CA GLY A 73 3.42 -14.14 -6.06
C GLY A 73 3.28 -15.09 -4.88
N ALA A 74 2.10 -15.15 -4.25
CA ALA A 74 1.85 -16.07 -3.15
C ALA A 74 1.85 -17.54 -3.60
N SER A 75 1.39 -17.83 -4.82
CA SER A 75 1.41 -19.19 -5.37
C SER A 75 2.83 -19.64 -5.69
N ALA A 76 3.64 -18.78 -6.31
CA ALA A 76 5.05 -19.03 -6.54
C ALA A 76 5.79 -19.28 -5.22
N ALA A 77 5.58 -18.45 -4.19
CA ALA A 77 6.17 -18.64 -2.87
C ALA A 77 5.82 -20.00 -2.27
N ARG A 78 4.55 -20.41 -2.32
CA ARG A 78 4.10 -21.73 -1.82
C ARG A 78 4.73 -22.89 -2.58
N ILE A 79 4.69 -22.86 -3.90
CA ILE A 79 5.19 -23.96 -4.73
C ILE A 79 6.70 -24.11 -4.56
N LEU A 80 7.45 -23.01 -4.67
CA LEU A 80 8.92 -23.03 -4.56
C LEU A 80 9.40 -23.54 -3.21
N THR A 81 8.69 -23.18 -2.12
CA THR A 81 8.98 -23.70 -0.78
C THR A 81 8.56 -25.16 -0.64
N TRP A 82 7.41 -25.57 -1.20
CA TRP A 82 6.96 -26.97 -1.15
C TRP A 82 7.85 -27.93 -1.94
N THR A 83 8.41 -27.49 -3.06
CA THR A 83 9.33 -28.29 -3.88
C THR A 83 10.80 -28.19 -3.42
N ASP A 84 11.09 -27.55 -2.30
CA ASP A 84 12.45 -27.28 -1.79
C ASP A 84 13.39 -26.59 -2.82
N ILE A 85 12.84 -25.87 -3.80
CA ILE A 85 13.63 -25.12 -4.80
C ILE A 85 14.15 -23.81 -4.20
N TYR A 86 13.32 -23.15 -3.38
CA TYR A 86 13.69 -21.90 -2.74
C TYR A 86 12.96 -21.71 -1.41
N THR A 87 13.74 -21.45 -0.36
CA THR A 87 13.23 -21.14 0.97
C THR A 87 12.86 -19.67 1.06
N VAL A 88 11.56 -19.39 1.01
CA VAL A 88 11.03 -18.03 1.14
C VAL A 88 11.23 -17.53 2.58
N PRO A 89 11.89 -16.37 2.81
CA PRO A 89 12.09 -15.84 4.15
C PRO A 89 10.78 -15.59 4.90
N THR A 90 10.74 -15.86 6.21
CA THR A 90 9.54 -15.73 7.05
C THR A 90 8.87 -14.35 6.97
N VAL A 91 9.66 -13.29 6.81
CA VAL A 91 9.15 -11.92 6.67
C VAL A 91 8.28 -11.73 5.40
N VAL A 92 8.58 -12.46 4.33
CA VAL A 92 7.80 -12.41 3.07
C VAL A 92 6.42 -13.02 3.28
N TRP A 93 6.31 -14.10 4.07
CA TRP A 93 5.01 -14.65 4.45
C TRP A 93 4.17 -13.65 5.24
N GLY A 94 4.79 -12.93 6.18
CA GLY A 94 4.13 -11.85 6.90
C GLY A 94 3.58 -10.76 5.97
N ALA A 95 4.37 -10.34 4.98
CA ALA A 95 3.91 -9.37 3.98
C ALA A 95 2.75 -9.90 3.12
N LEU A 96 2.83 -11.15 2.65
CA LEU A 96 1.76 -11.79 1.88
C LEU A 96 0.44 -11.87 2.69
N TYR A 97 0.51 -12.26 3.96
CA TYR A 97 -0.66 -12.25 4.84
C TYR A 97 -1.17 -10.83 5.14
N GLY A 98 -0.29 -9.83 5.15
CA GLY A 98 -0.68 -8.43 5.22
C GLY A 98 -1.56 -8.02 4.04
N TYR A 99 -1.23 -8.43 2.81
CA TYR A 99 -2.09 -8.20 1.65
C TYR A 99 -3.41 -8.98 1.73
N VAL A 100 -3.39 -10.22 2.24
CA VAL A 100 -4.64 -10.97 2.51
C VAL A 100 -5.54 -10.17 3.46
N ALA A 101 -4.98 -9.65 4.56
CA ALA A 101 -5.72 -8.83 5.52
C ALA A 101 -6.27 -7.54 4.88
N LEU A 102 -5.51 -6.90 3.98
CA LEU A 102 -5.97 -5.73 3.23
C LEU A 102 -7.20 -6.05 2.36
N PHE A 103 -7.13 -7.11 1.54
CA PHE A 103 -8.25 -7.51 0.68
C PHE A 103 -9.46 -7.99 1.51
N ALA A 104 -9.23 -8.75 2.57
CA ALA A 104 -10.28 -9.19 3.49
C ALA A 104 -10.98 -7.98 4.15
N THR A 105 -10.21 -7.01 4.63
CA THR A 105 -10.74 -5.77 5.22
C THR A 105 -11.59 -5.01 4.20
N PHE A 106 -11.09 -4.85 2.98
CA PHE A 106 -11.85 -4.21 1.90
C PHE A 106 -13.18 -4.95 1.64
N GLY A 107 -13.15 -6.28 1.52
CA GLY A 107 -14.35 -7.10 1.33
C GLY A 107 -15.36 -6.97 2.47
N VAL A 108 -14.89 -6.99 3.72
CA VAL A 108 -15.73 -6.80 4.92
C VAL A 108 -16.37 -5.41 4.93
N VAL A 109 -15.58 -4.36 4.69
CA VAL A 109 -16.08 -2.97 4.68
C VAL A 109 -17.11 -2.77 3.58
N VAL A 110 -16.85 -3.23 2.36
CA VAL A 110 -17.82 -3.13 1.25
C VAL A 110 -19.11 -3.88 1.58
N THR A 111 -18.99 -5.10 2.10
CA THR A 111 -20.14 -5.93 2.47
C THR A 111 -20.97 -5.26 3.58
N TRP A 112 -20.32 -4.75 4.61
CA TRP A 112 -20.98 -4.03 5.70
C TRP A 112 -21.70 -2.78 5.21
N LEU A 113 -21.04 -1.94 4.41
CA LEU A 113 -21.65 -0.73 3.85
C LEU A 113 -22.83 -1.05 2.92
N ARG A 114 -22.78 -2.17 2.21
CA ARG A 114 -23.87 -2.64 1.34
C ARG A 114 -25.12 -3.02 2.12
N TYR A 115 -24.99 -3.68 3.28
CA TYR A 115 -26.12 -4.13 4.10
C TYR A 115 -26.58 -3.11 5.15
N ARG A 116 -25.82 -2.03 5.38
CA ARG A 116 -26.20 -0.95 6.28
C ARG A 116 -27.03 0.14 5.61
N ARG A 117 -27.10 0.14 4.28
CA ARG A 117 -28.03 0.98 3.49
C ARG A 117 -29.37 0.27 3.35
#